data_AF-A0AA88LCP3-F1
#
_entry.id   AF-A0AA88LCP3-F1
#
_cell.length_a   1.000
_cell.length_b   1.000
_cell.length_c   1.000
_cell.angle_alpha   90.00
_cell.angle_beta   90.00
_cell.angle_gamma   90.00
#
_symmetry.space_group_name_H-M   'P 1'
#
loop_
_entity.id
_entity.type
_entity.pdbx_description
1 polymer ?
#
loop_
_entity_poly.entity_id
_entity_poly.type
_entity_poly.pdbx_seq_one_letter_code
_entity_poly.pdbx_strand_id
1 'polypeptide(L)'
;MNRLLFLLSCCFSVYGDNFLILHPVYVGSHEFTLRNLGELLVKRGHSVSQVVFKRENVIYPRSSVELIELTVDMKNGSIQSHNFNEFGEVCMDNNIFWMRKRRFWTVPLSIIDMNSLQCETLLGDPALLSMLQARNYSAVIIDLFTNSCGMIFSSLLKIPTIGFLQIGAVGLEGRYIGALNPPSVSSQVMSDLGVPNTFLERTWGSINAVADWLIHNYVQTRVAVSIAEKYLDEVPDVYELFGRLDLIISGSHPIVEFPKYMPQKMLSIGCFHCRPAQRIQNKVLREFLDTSPFPVILASFGYTMANNGIYQRKLLRELMKAVKDLPVRAVIAFDPDREEKELVPENVLLVRWVPQQDVLGHPKTALFISHCGISSTLEAVYHAAKVIAIPISLDQGENALRLKDLGVLNHILDPRVAKAEDVAKFIEDDLEDDRLMENAIKFSQLMRDSLVGIEDITMRRINQAIKYRGQHLNIPSYKLNIFQFYCLDVALFFLVLILCCAKVSLTLFKRSYRYWRILPVIKEKGE
;
A
#
# COMPACT_ATOMS: atom_id res chain seq x y z
N MET A 1 -8.62 41.96 38.94
CA MET A 1 -7.85 40.71 38.75
C MET A 1 -8.71 39.52 38.30
N ASN A 2 -9.94 39.34 38.82
CA ASN A 2 -10.77 38.18 38.46
C ASN A 2 -11.38 38.17 37.04
N ARG A 3 -11.51 39.33 36.36
CA ARG A 3 -11.97 39.37 34.95
C ARG A 3 -10.87 39.04 33.93
N LEU A 4 -9.59 39.27 34.27
CA LEU A 4 -8.46 38.88 33.40
C LEU A 4 -8.21 37.37 33.43
N LEU A 5 -8.40 36.73 34.59
CA LEU A 5 -8.28 35.26 34.72
C LEU A 5 -9.37 34.50 33.96
N PHE A 6 -10.60 35.04 33.86
CA PHE A 6 -11.67 34.43 33.08
C PHE A 6 -11.43 34.57 31.56
N LEU A 7 -10.86 35.70 31.11
CA LEU A 7 -10.49 35.90 29.70
C LEU A 7 -9.26 35.06 29.30
N LEU A 8 -8.32 34.80 30.22
CA LEU A 8 -7.20 33.88 29.97
C LEU A 8 -7.61 32.40 29.99
N SER A 9 -8.67 32.04 30.72
CA SER A 9 -9.23 30.68 30.74
C SER A 9 -10.01 30.32 29.45
N CYS A 10 -10.53 31.30 28.71
CA CYS A 10 -11.24 31.06 27.45
C CYS A 10 -10.31 30.99 26.22
N CYS A 11 -9.00 31.22 26.36
CA CYS A 11 -8.06 31.30 25.23
C CYS A 11 -7.25 30.03 24.95
N PHE A 12 -7.40 28.94 25.71
CA PHE A 12 -6.71 27.67 25.45
C PHE A 12 -7.57 26.43 25.75
N SER A 13 -8.87 26.48 25.45
CA SER A 13 -9.58 25.22 25.18
C SER A 13 -9.09 24.71 23.83
N VAL A 14 -7.94 24.04 23.80
CA VAL A 14 -7.54 23.25 22.64
C VAL A 14 -8.54 22.11 22.58
N TYR A 15 -9.64 22.31 21.85
CA TYR A 15 -10.58 21.24 21.56
C TYR A 15 -9.86 20.25 20.65
N GLY A 16 -9.39 19.15 21.23
CA GLY A 16 -8.90 18.02 20.48
C GLY A 16 -10.06 17.34 19.77
N ASP A 17 -10.01 17.27 18.44
CA ASP A 17 -10.89 16.40 17.66
C ASP A 17 -10.77 14.93 18.08
N ASN A 18 -11.85 14.18 17.92
CA ASN A 18 -11.89 12.73 18.14
C ASN A 18 -11.88 11.99 16.80
N PHE A 19 -10.94 11.07 16.59
CA PHE A 19 -10.78 10.34 15.32
C PHE A 19 -11.09 8.86 15.47
N LEU A 20 -11.75 8.30 14.46
CA LEU A 20 -11.93 6.87 14.29
C LEU A 20 -11.00 6.35 13.20
N ILE A 21 -10.28 5.25 13.44
CA ILE A 21 -9.48 4.57 12.43
C ILE A 21 -10.13 3.22 12.08
N LEU A 22 -10.35 2.97 10.79
CA LEU A 22 -10.84 1.71 10.23
C LEU A 22 -9.84 1.13 9.23
N HIS A 23 -9.63 -0.18 9.26
CA HIS A 23 -8.72 -0.88 8.36
C HIS A 23 -9.24 -2.30 8.03
N PRO A 24 -8.77 -2.94 6.95
CA PRO A 24 -9.11 -4.32 6.65
C PRO A 24 -8.55 -5.31 7.68
N VAL A 25 -9.25 -6.42 7.89
CA VAL A 25 -8.88 -7.45 8.88
C VAL A 25 -7.56 -8.19 8.59
N TYR A 26 -7.17 -8.31 7.31
CA TYR A 26 -6.09 -9.20 6.84
C TYR A 26 -4.72 -8.53 6.67
N VAL A 27 -4.55 -7.23 6.95
CA VAL A 27 -3.27 -6.53 6.70
C VAL A 27 -2.67 -5.89 7.95
N GLY A 28 -1.88 -6.66 8.69
CA GLY A 28 -1.27 -6.21 9.95
C GLY A 28 -0.31 -5.02 9.81
N SER A 29 0.43 -4.89 8.70
CA SER A 29 1.34 -3.76 8.48
C SER A 29 0.62 -2.42 8.31
N HIS A 30 -0.59 -2.44 7.73
CA HIS A 30 -1.42 -1.25 7.57
C HIS A 30 -1.97 -0.78 8.92
N GLU A 31 -2.40 -1.73 9.75
CA GLU A 31 -2.83 -1.45 11.12
C GLU A 31 -1.75 -0.71 11.92
N PHE A 32 -0.48 -1.15 11.84
CA PHE A 32 0.64 -0.47 12.51
C PHE A 32 0.91 0.92 11.94
N THR A 33 0.83 1.09 10.62
CA THR A 33 1.09 2.40 10.00
C THR A 33 -0.02 3.40 10.36
N LEU A 34 -1.28 2.97 10.32
CA LEU A 34 -2.40 3.78 10.78
C LEU A 34 -2.34 4.09 12.27
N ARG A 35 -1.87 3.14 13.09
CA ARG A 35 -1.62 3.39 14.51
C ARG A 35 -0.56 4.47 14.71
N ASN A 36 0.53 4.46 13.94
CA ASN A 36 1.53 5.53 13.99
C ASN A 36 0.94 6.90 13.59
N LEU A 37 0.02 6.94 12.61
CA LEU A 37 -0.72 8.16 12.27
C LEU A 37 -1.63 8.59 13.43
N GLY A 38 -2.27 7.63 14.11
CA GLY A 38 -3.04 7.86 15.32
C GLY A 38 -2.18 8.44 16.47
N GLU A 39 -0.99 7.89 16.72
CA GLU A 39 -0.05 8.43 17.71
C GLU A 39 0.38 9.87 17.39
N LEU A 40 0.57 10.18 16.10
CA LEU A 40 0.81 11.56 15.67
C LEU A 40 -0.37 12.47 16.03
N LEU A 41 -1.60 12.05 15.77
CA LEU A 41 -2.80 12.82 16.15
C LEU A 41 -2.90 13.00 17.67
N VAL A 42 -2.64 11.95 18.46
CA VAL A 42 -2.63 12.03 19.93
C VAL A 42 -1.57 13.01 20.43
N LYS A 43 -0.36 12.97 19.86
CA LYS A 43 0.72 13.93 20.17
C LYS A 43 0.32 15.38 19.88
N ARG A 44 -0.64 15.61 18.97
CA ARG A 44 -1.20 16.93 18.65
C ARG A 44 -2.42 17.32 19.50
N GLY A 45 -2.76 16.52 20.51
CA GLY A 45 -3.84 16.79 21.46
C GLY A 45 -5.20 16.22 21.06
N HIS A 46 -5.25 15.32 20.07
CA HIS A 46 -6.48 14.66 19.65
C HIS A 46 -6.73 13.35 20.41
N SER A 47 -7.98 12.89 20.44
CA SER A 47 -8.32 11.53 20.86
C SER A 47 -8.46 10.65 19.63
N VAL A 48 -8.01 9.39 19.74
CA VAL A 48 -8.07 8.45 18.61
C VAL A 48 -8.49 7.08 19.11
N SER A 49 -9.51 6.52 18.46
CA SER A 49 -9.91 5.13 18.62
C SER A 49 -9.67 4.37 17.32
N GLN A 50 -9.09 3.18 17.40
CA GLN A 50 -8.84 2.30 16.26
C GLN A 50 -9.63 1.01 16.42
N VAL A 51 -10.47 0.68 15.44
CA VAL A 51 -11.10 -0.64 15.37
C VAL A 51 -10.06 -1.64 14.90
N VAL A 52 -9.85 -2.69 15.69
CA VAL A 52 -8.92 -3.78 15.37
C VAL A 52 -9.63 -5.12 15.52
N PHE A 53 -9.19 -6.12 14.74
CA PHE A 53 -9.66 -7.49 14.89
C PHE A 53 -8.68 -8.27 15.75
N LYS A 54 -9.19 -8.94 16.78
CA LYS A 54 -8.37 -9.69 17.73
C LYS A 54 -7.56 -10.76 16.98
N ARG A 55 -6.28 -10.90 17.33
CA ARG A 55 -5.36 -11.86 16.69
C ARG A 55 -4.85 -12.88 17.70
N GLU A 56 -4.67 -14.10 17.22
CA GLU A 56 -4.11 -15.17 18.03
C GLU A 56 -2.62 -14.89 18.33
N ASN A 57 -2.20 -15.03 19.59
CA ASN A 57 -0.80 -14.91 20.02
C ASN A 57 -0.12 -13.55 19.74
N VAL A 58 -0.89 -12.48 19.53
CA VAL A 58 -0.35 -11.12 19.36
C VAL A 58 -0.64 -10.28 20.59
N ILE A 59 0.41 -9.74 21.20
CA ILE A 59 0.30 -8.70 22.22
C ILE A 59 0.59 -7.37 21.54
N TYR A 60 -0.40 -6.49 21.54
CA TYR A 60 -0.20 -5.14 21.04
C TYR A 60 0.73 -4.36 21.99
N PRO A 61 1.74 -3.65 21.45
CA PRO A 61 2.52 -2.73 22.28
C PRO A 61 1.58 -1.67 22.86
N ARG A 62 1.92 -1.15 24.05
CA ARG A 62 1.19 -0.04 24.64
C ARG A 62 1.13 1.13 23.64
N SER A 63 -0.08 1.59 23.39
CA SER A 63 -0.40 2.67 22.46
C SER A 63 -1.23 3.71 23.18
N SER A 64 -1.07 4.97 22.80
CA SER A 64 -1.92 6.07 23.26
C SER A 64 -3.26 6.08 22.51
N VAL A 65 -3.36 5.34 21.41
CA VAL A 65 -4.58 5.09 20.65
C VAL A 65 -5.42 4.03 21.38
N GLU A 66 -6.70 4.34 21.60
CA GLU A 66 -7.64 3.37 22.16
C GLU A 66 -7.95 2.28 21.13
N LEU A 67 -7.84 1.01 21.51
CA LEU A 67 -8.18 -0.11 20.65
C LEU A 67 -9.61 -0.58 20.94
N ILE A 68 -10.46 -0.60 19.91
CA ILE A 68 -11.79 -1.22 19.95
C ILE A 68 -11.63 -2.60 19.30
N GLU A 69 -11.46 -3.62 20.14
CA GLU A 69 -11.22 -4.99 19.68
C GLU A 69 -12.53 -5.68 19.27
N LEU A 70 -12.55 -6.21 18.05
CA LEU A 70 -13.65 -7.02 17.51
C LEU A 70 -13.17 -8.46 17.29
N THR A 71 -14.10 -9.41 17.44
CA THR A 71 -13.96 -10.81 17.03
C THR A 71 -15.00 -11.11 15.97
N VAL A 72 -14.68 -11.99 15.03
CA VAL A 72 -15.68 -12.44 14.05
C VAL A 72 -16.53 -13.57 14.63
N ASP A 73 -17.82 -13.63 14.30
CA ASP A 73 -18.67 -14.74 14.74
C ASP A 73 -18.44 -15.98 13.86
N MET A 74 -17.61 -16.90 14.34
CA MET A 74 -17.35 -18.19 13.69
C MET A 74 -18.39 -19.27 14.01
N LYS A 75 -19.25 -19.07 15.03
CA LYS A 75 -20.16 -20.11 15.55
C LYS A 75 -21.53 -20.06 14.91
N ASN A 76 -22.07 -18.86 14.70
CA ASN A 76 -23.38 -18.67 14.08
C ASN A 76 -23.29 -18.10 12.67
N GLY A 77 -22.09 -17.78 12.20
CA GLY A 77 -21.83 -17.27 10.87
C GLY A 77 -22.05 -18.31 9.77
N SER A 78 -22.61 -17.86 8.63
CA SER A 78 -22.77 -18.70 7.44
C SER A 78 -21.46 -18.90 6.66
N ILE A 79 -20.45 -18.08 6.95
CA ILE A 79 -19.17 -18.02 6.24
C ILE A 79 -18.11 -18.72 7.10
N GLN A 80 -17.50 -19.76 6.54
CA GLN A 80 -16.42 -20.49 7.19
C GLN A 80 -15.08 -20.02 6.62
N SER A 81 -14.08 -19.81 7.48
CA SER A 81 -12.74 -19.39 7.08
C SER A 81 -11.68 -20.00 7.98
N HIS A 82 -10.64 -20.58 7.38
CA HIS A 82 -9.49 -21.13 8.10
C HIS A 82 -8.51 -20.05 8.59
N ASN A 83 -8.76 -18.77 8.28
CA ASN A 83 -7.94 -17.66 8.74
C ASN A 83 -8.39 -17.11 10.10
N PHE A 84 -9.37 -17.75 10.74
CA PHE A 84 -9.82 -17.47 12.09
C PHE A 84 -9.89 -18.74 12.94
N ASN A 85 -9.55 -18.64 14.22
CA ASN A 85 -9.69 -19.74 15.17
C ASN A 85 -11.13 -19.87 15.67
N GLU A 86 -11.40 -20.87 16.51
CA GLU A 86 -12.75 -21.12 17.08
C GLU A 86 -13.30 -19.97 17.96
N PHE A 87 -12.43 -19.05 18.38
CA PHE A 87 -12.77 -17.86 19.16
C PHE A 87 -12.98 -16.62 18.29
N GLY A 88 -12.87 -16.74 16.96
CA GLY A 88 -13.03 -15.60 16.04
C GLY A 88 -11.82 -14.67 15.97
N GLU A 89 -10.64 -15.15 16.39
CA GLU A 89 -9.39 -14.41 16.33
C GLU A 89 -8.65 -14.74 15.03
N VAL A 90 -8.01 -13.74 14.42
CA VAL A 90 -7.26 -13.91 13.17
C VAL A 90 -6.03 -14.79 13.41
N CYS A 91 -5.90 -15.86 12.61
CA CYS A 91 -4.79 -16.82 12.63
C CYS A 91 -4.25 -17.14 11.22
N MET A 92 -4.33 -16.17 10.30
CA MET A 92 -3.98 -16.32 8.88
C MET A 92 -2.61 -16.99 8.62
N ASP A 93 -2.61 -18.04 7.81
CA ASP A 93 -1.38 -18.69 7.33
C ASP A 93 -0.79 -17.96 6.11
N ASN A 94 0.31 -17.23 6.34
CA ASN A 94 1.01 -16.48 5.31
C ASN A 94 2.00 -17.31 4.47
N ASN A 95 2.17 -18.61 4.72
CA ASN A 95 3.09 -19.47 3.97
C ASN A 95 2.79 -19.50 2.47
N ILE A 96 1.51 -19.37 2.10
CA ILE A 96 1.08 -19.34 0.70
C ILE A 96 1.77 -18.25 -0.13
N PHE A 97 2.08 -17.10 0.50
CA PHE A 97 2.76 -15.99 -0.16
C PHE A 97 4.23 -16.30 -0.46
N TRP A 98 4.87 -17.17 0.32
CA TRP A 98 6.25 -17.59 0.12
C TRP A 98 6.38 -18.68 -0.97
N MET A 99 5.31 -19.44 -1.20
CA MET A 99 5.32 -20.57 -2.15
C MET A 99 5.10 -20.14 -3.60
N ARG A 100 4.37 -19.05 -3.82
CA ARG A 100 3.83 -18.71 -5.14
C ARG A 100 4.58 -17.54 -5.78
N LYS A 101 4.51 -17.46 -7.11
CA LYS A 101 4.92 -16.23 -7.82
C LYS A 101 3.97 -15.10 -7.43
N ARG A 102 4.47 -13.87 -7.43
CA ARG A 102 3.67 -12.66 -7.19
C ARG A 102 2.81 -12.38 -8.41
N ARG A 103 1.60 -12.93 -8.42
CA ARG A 103 0.59 -12.75 -9.47
C ARG A 103 -0.79 -12.62 -8.84
N PHE A 104 -1.68 -11.81 -9.40
CA PHE A 104 -3.00 -11.63 -8.79
C PHE A 104 -3.80 -12.93 -8.61
N TRP A 105 -3.69 -13.90 -9.51
CA TRP A 105 -4.36 -15.21 -9.37
C TRP A 105 -3.70 -16.15 -8.35
N THR A 106 -2.56 -15.77 -7.78
CA THR A 106 -1.94 -16.55 -6.69
C THR A 106 -2.40 -16.08 -5.31
N VAL A 107 -3.09 -14.94 -5.23
CA VAL A 107 -3.75 -14.45 -4.01
C VAL A 107 -4.79 -15.49 -3.55
N PRO A 108 -4.76 -15.91 -2.27
CA PRO A 108 -5.70 -16.91 -1.76
C PRO A 108 -7.15 -16.40 -1.80
N LEU A 109 -8.07 -17.23 -2.28
CA LEU A 109 -9.51 -16.92 -2.26
C LEU A 109 -10.03 -16.72 -0.83
N SER A 110 -9.36 -17.27 0.20
CA SER A 110 -9.74 -17.08 1.60
C SER A 110 -9.65 -15.63 2.10
N ILE A 111 -9.00 -14.73 1.35
CA ILE A 111 -9.07 -13.29 1.61
C ILE A 111 -10.49 -12.75 1.34
N ILE A 112 -11.24 -13.34 0.41
CA ILE A 112 -12.64 -12.99 0.16
C ILE A 112 -13.51 -13.37 1.36
N ASP A 113 -13.28 -14.55 1.94
CA ASP A 113 -13.99 -14.99 3.15
C ASP A 113 -13.71 -14.03 4.32
N MET A 114 -12.44 -13.61 4.50
CA MET A 114 -12.09 -12.62 5.52
C MET A 114 -12.77 -11.26 5.31
N ASN A 115 -12.80 -10.76 4.07
CA ASN A 115 -13.54 -9.53 3.73
C ASN A 115 -15.03 -9.67 4.03
N SER A 116 -15.60 -10.84 3.75
CA SER A 116 -17.02 -11.11 3.97
C SER A 116 -17.36 -11.16 5.45
N LEU A 117 -16.53 -11.84 6.25
CA LEU A 117 -16.66 -11.89 7.71
C LEU A 117 -16.48 -10.50 8.36
N GLN A 118 -15.55 -9.70 7.85
CA GLN A 118 -15.41 -8.30 8.26
C GLN A 118 -16.71 -7.52 7.98
N CYS A 119 -17.35 -7.72 6.82
CA CYS A 119 -18.63 -7.11 6.53
C CYS A 119 -19.74 -7.52 7.49
N GLU A 120 -19.91 -8.82 7.72
CA GLU A 120 -20.93 -9.32 8.64
C GLU A 120 -20.69 -8.78 10.06
N THR A 121 -19.44 -8.67 10.49
CA THR A 121 -19.09 -8.12 11.81
C THR A 121 -19.41 -6.63 11.92
N LEU A 122 -19.07 -5.82 10.90
CA LEU A 122 -19.28 -4.37 10.96
C LEU A 122 -20.75 -3.97 10.75
N LEU A 123 -21.44 -4.61 9.81
CA LEU A 123 -22.81 -4.24 9.42
C LEU A 123 -23.88 -5.03 10.18
N GLY A 124 -23.55 -6.23 10.67
CA GLY A 124 -24.46 -7.10 11.40
C GLY A 124 -24.61 -6.76 12.88
N ASP A 125 -23.85 -5.79 13.41
CA ASP A 125 -23.94 -5.32 14.80
C ASP A 125 -24.44 -3.85 14.86
N PRO A 126 -25.76 -3.63 14.99
CA PRO A 126 -26.32 -2.29 15.17
C PRO A 126 -25.85 -1.59 16.46
N ALA A 127 -25.45 -2.36 17.48
CA ALA A 127 -24.96 -1.80 18.74
C ALA A 127 -23.56 -1.20 18.55
N LEU A 128 -22.71 -1.82 17.74
CA LEU A 128 -21.42 -1.26 17.32
C LEU A 128 -21.59 0.09 16.63
N LEU A 129 -22.46 0.17 15.61
CA LEU A 129 -22.72 1.43 14.90
C LEU A 129 -23.23 2.52 15.85
N SER A 130 -24.20 2.18 16.70
CA SER A 130 -24.79 3.10 17.68
C SER A 130 -23.74 3.60 18.69
N MET A 131 -22.87 2.71 19.15
CA MET A 131 -21.77 3.04 20.07
C MET A 131 -20.76 3.98 19.42
N LEU A 132 -20.37 3.74 18.17
CA LEU A 132 -19.45 4.62 17.45
C LEU A 132 -20.07 5.99 17.15
N GLN A 133 -21.36 6.05 16.80
CA GLN A 133 -22.07 7.32 16.60
C GLN A 133 -22.17 8.13 17.90
N ALA A 134 -22.38 7.47 19.04
CA ALA A 134 -22.46 8.13 20.35
C ALA A 134 -21.14 8.77 20.82
N ARG A 135 -20.00 8.36 20.24
CA ARG A 135 -18.66 8.88 20.58
C ARG A 135 -18.28 10.20 19.90
N ASN A 136 -19.15 10.76 19.05
CA ASN A 136 -18.98 12.08 18.41
C ASN A 136 -17.61 12.29 17.75
N TYR A 137 -17.21 11.39 16.85
CA TYR A 137 -15.98 11.54 16.09
C TYR A 137 -16.05 12.72 15.11
N SER A 138 -14.97 13.50 15.02
CA SER A 138 -14.80 14.61 14.07
C SER A 138 -14.46 14.14 12.65
N ALA A 139 -13.84 12.97 12.51
CA ALA A 139 -13.55 12.33 11.23
C ALA A 139 -13.25 10.83 11.40
N VAL A 140 -13.41 10.09 10.31
CA VAL A 140 -12.92 8.71 10.16
C VAL A 140 -11.76 8.66 9.17
N ILE A 141 -10.68 8.01 9.56
CA ILE A 141 -9.57 7.65 8.68
C ILE A 141 -9.74 6.18 8.30
N ILE A 142 -9.89 5.92 7.01
CA ILE A 142 -10.16 4.58 6.51
C ILE A 142 -9.09 4.13 5.54
N ASP A 143 -8.50 2.98 5.80
CA ASP A 143 -7.68 2.28 4.82
C ASP A 143 -8.53 1.87 3.62
N LEU A 144 -8.11 2.28 2.43
CA LEU A 144 -8.82 1.98 1.18
C LEU A 144 -8.39 0.65 0.57
N PHE A 145 -7.31 0.02 1.06
CA PHE A 145 -6.80 -1.22 0.49
C PHE A 145 -7.84 -2.34 0.64
N THR A 146 -8.50 -2.65 -0.47
CA THR A 146 -9.46 -3.76 -0.59
C THR A 146 -10.58 -3.73 0.47
N ASN A 147 -11.01 -2.54 0.89
CA ASN A 147 -11.88 -2.31 2.06
C ASN A 147 -13.24 -1.67 1.72
N SER A 148 -13.93 -2.16 0.70
CA SER A 148 -15.24 -1.63 0.26
C SER A 148 -16.29 -1.64 1.38
N CYS A 149 -16.21 -2.61 2.29
CA CYS A 149 -17.14 -2.70 3.42
C CYS A 149 -16.93 -1.64 4.48
N GLY A 150 -15.67 -1.38 4.84
CA GLY A 150 -15.33 -0.26 5.71
C GLY A 150 -15.82 1.05 5.10
N MET A 151 -15.74 1.21 3.77
CA MET A 151 -16.25 2.40 3.08
C MET A 151 -17.76 2.54 3.25
N ILE A 152 -18.54 1.48 3.00
CA ILE A 152 -19.99 1.46 3.25
C ILE A 152 -20.28 1.83 4.72
N PHE A 153 -19.65 1.13 5.67
CA PHE A 153 -19.84 1.36 7.10
C PHE A 153 -19.50 2.80 7.51
N SER A 154 -18.39 3.36 7.01
CA SER A 154 -17.97 4.73 7.29
C SER A 154 -18.99 5.77 6.83
N SER A 155 -19.73 5.49 5.74
CA SER A 155 -20.77 6.39 5.23
C SER A 155 -21.97 6.50 6.18
N LEU A 156 -22.25 5.45 6.96
CA LEU A 156 -23.33 5.41 7.95
C LEU A 156 -23.04 6.32 9.15
N LEU A 157 -21.76 6.65 9.40
CA LEU A 157 -21.35 7.58 10.45
C LEU A 157 -21.66 9.04 10.09
N LYS A 158 -21.81 9.37 8.80
CA LYS A 158 -22.14 10.73 8.30
C LYS A 158 -21.14 11.83 8.75
N ILE A 159 -19.88 11.47 8.98
CA ILE A 159 -18.78 12.36 9.37
C ILE A 159 -17.76 12.52 8.22
N PRO A 160 -16.78 13.43 8.30
CA PRO A 160 -15.71 13.52 7.32
C PRO A 160 -14.95 12.19 7.15
N THR A 161 -14.72 11.79 5.90
CA THR A 161 -14.05 10.52 5.58
C THR A 161 -12.73 10.80 4.87
N ILE A 162 -11.63 10.46 5.55
CA ILE A 162 -10.26 10.60 5.06
C ILE A 162 -9.79 9.21 4.63
N GLY A 163 -9.49 9.05 3.34
CA GLY A 163 -8.95 7.80 2.82
C GLY A 163 -7.45 7.68 3.11
N PHE A 164 -6.98 6.48 3.43
CA PHE A 164 -5.57 6.16 3.58
C PHE A 164 -5.18 5.04 2.60
N LEU A 165 -4.03 5.22 1.93
CA LEU A 165 -3.46 4.25 0.99
C LEU A 165 -2.00 4.01 1.34
N GLN A 166 -1.68 2.86 1.93
CA GLN A 166 -0.31 2.52 2.30
C GLN A 166 0.64 2.53 1.09
N ILE A 167 0.18 1.95 -0.01
CA ILE A 167 0.86 1.96 -1.31
C ILE A 167 0.11 2.97 -2.17
N GLY A 168 0.81 3.82 -2.91
CA GLY A 168 0.13 4.80 -3.75
C GLY A 168 -0.76 4.11 -4.80
N ALA A 169 -1.81 4.79 -5.25
CA ALA A 169 -2.68 4.27 -6.31
C ALA A 169 -1.84 3.95 -7.56
N VAL A 170 -2.01 2.75 -8.11
CA VAL A 170 -1.20 2.29 -9.24
C VAL A 170 -2.02 1.62 -10.33
N GLY A 171 -3.27 1.23 -10.07
CA GLY A 171 -4.14 0.61 -11.08
C GLY A 171 -5.39 1.40 -11.41
N LEU A 172 -6.38 0.67 -11.94
CA LEU A 172 -7.64 1.26 -12.41
C LEU A 172 -8.54 1.71 -11.25
N GLU A 173 -8.29 1.27 -10.02
CA GLU A 173 -8.88 1.80 -8.78
C GLU A 173 -8.57 3.30 -8.60
N GLY A 174 -7.41 3.75 -9.10
CA GLY A 174 -7.03 5.16 -9.13
C GLY A 174 -8.07 6.05 -9.82
N ARG A 175 -8.89 5.51 -10.71
CA ARG A 175 -9.99 6.24 -11.38
C ARG A 175 -10.99 6.83 -10.39
N TYR A 176 -11.37 6.08 -9.36
CA TYR A 176 -12.44 6.48 -8.44
C TYR A 176 -12.00 7.62 -7.52
N ILE A 177 -10.70 7.70 -7.26
CA ILE A 177 -10.08 8.73 -6.43
C ILE A 177 -9.38 9.83 -7.26
N GLY A 178 -9.47 9.76 -8.59
CA GLY A 178 -8.88 10.73 -9.51
C GLY A 178 -7.34 10.65 -9.64
N ALA A 179 -6.75 9.55 -9.21
CA ALA A 179 -5.33 9.22 -9.31
C ALA A 179 -5.04 8.14 -10.38
N LEU A 180 -5.85 8.09 -11.46
CA LEU A 180 -5.66 7.11 -12.53
C LEU A 180 -4.34 7.37 -13.25
N ASN A 181 -3.52 6.34 -13.34
CA ASN A 181 -2.32 6.32 -14.16
C ASN A 181 -2.44 5.19 -15.20
N PRO A 182 -2.16 5.46 -16.48
CA PRO A 182 -2.24 4.40 -17.48
C PRO A 182 -1.18 3.32 -17.20
N PRO A 183 -1.46 2.04 -17.50
CA PRO A 183 -0.50 0.95 -17.29
C PRO A 183 0.81 1.10 -18.08
N SER A 184 0.87 2.03 -19.03
CA SER A 184 2.08 2.40 -19.76
C SER A 184 2.99 3.38 -19.04
N VAL A 185 2.55 3.96 -17.92
CA VAL A 185 3.29 4.97 -17.13
C VAL A 185 3.67 4.41 -15.76
N SER A 186 2.79 3.62 -15.13
CA SER A 186 3.06 3.01 -13.83
C SER A 186 2.83 1.50 -13.83
N SER A 187 3.76 0.79 -13.18
CA SER A 187 3.63 -0.63 -12.88
C SER A 187 2.46 -0.90 -11.96
N GLN A 188 1.77 -2.00 -12.23
CA GLN A 188 0.70 -2.51 -11.39
C GLN A 188 1.28 -3.33 -10.23
N VAL A 189 0.59 -3.39 -9.10
CA VAL A 189 0.94 -4.31 -8.00
C VAL A 189 1.04 -5.75 -8.56
N MET A 190 2.00 -6.55 -8.09
CA MET A 190 2.17 -7.96 -8.52
C MET A 190 2.43 -8.16 -10.03
N SER A 191 2.87 -7.11 -10.73
CA SER A 191 3.29 -7.22 -12.13
C SER A 191 4.75 -7.68 -12.26
N ASP A 192 5.57 -7.46 -11.22
CA ASP A 192 7.02 -7.58 -11.23
C ASP A 192 7.68 -6.71 -12.32
N LEU A 193 7.11 -5.53 -12.59
CA LEU A 193 7.62 -4.58 -13.58
C LEU A 193 8.08 -3.28 -12.93
N GLY A 194 9.15 -2.70 -13.47
CA GLY A 194 9.49 -1.28 -13.30
C GLY A 194 8.73 -0.44 -14.32
N VAL A 195 9.15 0.81 -14.55
CA VAL A 195 8.53 1.66 -15.59
C VAL A 195 8.51 0.92 -16.94
N PRO A 196 7.34 0.60 -17.52
CA PRO A 196 7.27 -0.22 -18.72
C PRO A 196 7.88 0.47 -19.94
N ASN A 197 8.89 -0.14 -20.56
CA ASN A 197 9.62 0.44 -21.68
C ASN A 197 9.39 -0.31 -23.00
N THR A 198 8.96 -1.57 -22.95
CA THR A 198 8.68 -2.40 -24.13
C THR A 198 7.19 -2.61 -24.37
N PHE A 199 6.82 -2.97 -25.60
CA PHE A 199 5.44 -3.33 -25.92
C PHE A 199 4.93 -4.51 -25.06
N LEU A 200 5.78 -5.51 -24.82
CA LEU A 200 5.41 -6.69 -24.02
C LEU A 200 5.20 -6.32 -22.54
N GLU A 201 6.05 -5.47 -21.97
CA GLU A 201 5.86 -4.96 -20.61
C GLU A 201 4.58 -4.14 -20.50
N ARG A 202 4.29 -3.25 -21.46
CA ARG A 202 3.02 -2.49 -21.48
C ARG A 202 1.80 -3.40 -21.63
N THR A 203 1.90 -4.44 -22.44
CA THR A 203 0.84 -5.44 -22.62
C THR A 203 0.60 -6.19 -21.33
N TRP A 204 1.67 -6.66 -20.68
CA TRP A 204 1.61 -7.37 -19.40
C TRP A 204 1.06 -6.48 -18.28
N GLY A 205 1.54 -5.23 -18.18
CA GLY A 205 1.02 -4.24 -17.25
C GLY A 205 -0.47 -3.98 -17.46
N SER A 206 -0.92 -3.90 -18.72
CA SER A 206 -2.35 -3.73 -19.04
C SER A 206 -3.20 -4.94 -18.62
N ILE A 207 -2.69 -6.16 -18.81
CA ILE A 207 -3.36 -7.39 -18.34
C ILE A 207 -3.50 -7.37 -16.81
N ASN A 208 -2.45 -7.00 -16.09
CA ASN A 208 -2.50 -6.90 -14.63
C ASN A 208 -3.47 -5.81 -14.17
N ALA A 209 -3.49 -4.66 -14.83
CA ALA A 209 -4.42 -3.56 -14.50
C ALA A 209 -5.88 -3.99 -14.65
N VAL A 210 -6.20 -4.73 -15.71
CA VAL A 210 -7.55 -5.29 -15.92
C VAL A 210 -7.86 -6.37 -14.88
N ALA A 211 -6.91 -7.25 -14.57
CA ALA A 211 -7.10 -8.30 -13.57
C ALA A 211 -7.37 -7.71 -12.17
N ASP A 212 -6.57 -6.73 -11.75
CA ASP A 212 -6.75 -5.99 -10.51
C ASP A 212 -8.14 -5.32 -10.45
N TRP A 213 -8.50 -4.61 -11.52
CA TRP A 213 -9.81 -3.99 -11.65
C TRP A 213 -10.94 -5.00 -11.50
N LEU A 214 -10.87 -6.15 -12.18
CA LEU A 214 -11.88 -7.19 -12.08
C LEU A 214 -12.00 -7.73 -10.65
N ILE A 215 -10.88 -7.99 -9.97
CA ILE A 215 -10.88 -8.48 -8.59
C ILE A 215 -11.51 -7.46 -7.65
N HIS A 216 -11.09 -6.20 -7.72
CA HIS A 216 -11.60 -5.17 -6.83
C HIS A 216 -13.09 -4.86 -7.05
N ASN A 217 -13.52 -4.79 -8.31
CA ASN A 217 -14.87 -4.36 -8.67
C ASN A 217 -15.88 -5.51 -8.62
N TYR A 218 -15.55 -6.67 -9.19
CA TYR A 218 -16.49 -7.78 -9.36
C TYR A 218 -16.41 -8.82 -8.25
N VAL A 219 -15.29 -8.91 -7.54
CA VAL A 219 -15.17 -9.83 -6.40
C VAL A 219 -15.41 -9.06 -5.11
N GLN A 220 -14.55 -8.09 -4.77
CA GLN A 220 -14.60 -7.46 -3.44
C GLN A 220 -15.81 -6.55 -3.25
N THR A 221 -16.03 -5.61 -4.18
CA THR A 221 -17.11 -4.63 -4.04
C THR A 221 -18.49 -5.28 -4.15
N ARG A 222 -18.67 -6.24 -5.06
CA ARG A 222 -19.94 -6.98 -5.20
C ARG A 222 -20.27 -7.82 -3.96
N VAL A 223 -19.26 -8.49 -3.39
CA VAL A 223 -19.44 -9.26 -2.15
C VAL A 223 -19.82 -8.33 -0.99
N ALA A 224 -19.12 -7.20 -0.83
CA ALA A 224 -19.45 -6.23 0.21
C ALA A 224 -20.87 -5.67 0.07
N VAL A 225 -21.27 -5.29 -1.15
CA VAL A 225 -22.64 -4.80 -1.44
C VAL A 225 -23.68 -5.88 -1.14
N SER A 226 -23.48 -7.12 -1.61
CA SER A 226 -24.43 -8.21 -1.37
C SER A 226 -24.62 -8.53 0.11
N ILE A 227 -23.57 -8.40 0.93
CA ILE A 227 -23.69 -8.56 2.37
C ILE A 227 -24.39 -7.34 2.98
N ALA A 228 -24.07 -6.13 2.53
CA ALA A 228 -24.71 -4.90 3.01
C ALA A 228 -26.22 -4.86 2.75
N GLU A 229 -26.69 -5.41 1.62
CA GLU A 229 -28.12 -5.53 1.28
C GLU A 229 -28.92 -6.36 2.30
N LYS A 230 -28.26 -7.20 3.11
CA LYS A 230 -28.92 -7.94 4.20
C LYS A 230 -29.24 -7.06 5.41
N TYR A 231 -28.51 -5.96 5.59
CA TYR A 231 -28.53 -5.14 6.80
C TYR A 231 -28.99 -3.70 6.55
N LEU A 232 -28.98 -3.24 5.29
CA LEU A 232 -29.31 -1.88 4.89
C LEU A 232 -30.42 -1.90 3.83
N ASP A 233 -31.43 -1.04 4.02
CA ASP A 233 -32.50 -0.85 3.03
C ASP A 233 -31.98 -0.19 1.74
N GLU A 234 -31.01 0.72 1.87
CA GLU A 234 -30.35 1.40 0.76
C GLU A 234 -28.83 1.30 0.93
N VAL A 235 -28.17 0.62 -0.01
CA VAL A 235 -26.71 0.47 -0.02
C VAL A 235 -26.11 1.59 -0.87
N PRO A 236 -25.23 2.44 -0.30
CA PRO A 236 -24.56 3.50 -1.07
C PRO A 236 -23.66 2.93 -2.18
N ASP A 237 -23.59 3.64 -3.31
CA ASP A 237 -22.65 3.29 -4.37
C ASP A 237 -21.20 3.49 -3.89
N VAL A 238 -20.46 2.38 -3.78
CA VAL A 238 -19.10 2.35 -3.25
C VAL A 238 -18.13 3.22 -4.07
N TYR A 239 -18.30 3.29 -5.40
CA TYR A 239 -17.42 4.09 -6.25
C TYR A 239 -17.65 5.59 -6.04
N GLU A 240 -18.89 5.98 -5.83
CA GLU A 240 -19.23 7.33 -5.43
C GLU A 240 -18.67 7.68 -4.05
N LEU A 241 -18.67 6.74 -3.09
CA LEU A 241 -18.04 6.96 -1.79
C LEU A 241 -16.54 7.25 -1.92
N PHE A 242 -15.80 6.50 -2.75
CA PHE A 242 -14.39 6.77 -3.04
C PHE A 242 -14.18 8.17 -3.68
N GLY A 243 -15.02 8.55 -4.64
CA GLY A 243 -14.95 9.86 -5.29
C GLY A 243 -15.24 11.04 -4.36
N ARG A 244 -16.05 10.81 -3.33
CA ARG A 244 -16.49 11.81 -2.34
C ARG A 244 -15.62 11.92 -1.10
N LEU A 245 -14.55 11.12 -0.95
CA LEU A 245 -13.59 11.25 0.14
C LEU A 245 -13.13 12.71 0.34
N ASP A 246 -12.99 13.14 1.60
CA ASP A 246 -12.68 14.53 1.95
C ASP A 246 -11.19 14.85 1.80
N LEU A 247 -10.33 13.84 2.00
CA LEU A 247 -8.89 13.88 1.80
C LEU A 247 -8.40 12.46 1.51
N ILE A 248 -7.31 12.34 0.76
CA ILE A 248 -6.61 11.06 0.59
C ILE A 248 -5.19 11.21 1.09
N ILE A 249 -4.78 10.37 2.02
CA ILE A 249 -3.43 10.30 2.56
C ILE A 249 -2.74 9.07 1.97
N SER A 250 -1.55 9.25 1.41
CA SER A 250 -0.72 8.16 0.91
C SER A 250 0.45 7.90 1.84
N GLY A 251 0.63 6.64 2.22
CA GLY A 251 1.77 6.14 2.99
C GLY A 251 3.05 5.98 2.17
N SER A 252 3.03 6.24 0.86
CA SER A 252 4.21 6.26 0.01
C SER A 252 4.81 7.67 -0.15
N HIS A 253 6.06 7.75 -0.59
CA HIS A 253 6.80 9.00 -0.74
C HIS A 253 7.21 9.22 -2.21
N PRO A 254 7.07 10.44 -2.78
CA PRO A 254 7.40 10.72 -4.19
C PRO A 254 8.83 10.36 -4.61
N ILE A 255 9.78 10.33 -3.68
CA ILE A 255 11.18 9.91 -3.95
C ILE A 255 11.26 8.42 -4.31
N VAL A 256 10.43 7.59 -3.69
CA VAL A 256 10.46 6.12 -3.87
C VAL A 256 9.42 5.67 -4.88
N GLU A 257 8.40 6.47 -5.15
CA GLU A 257 7.39 6.15 -6.15
C GLU A 257 7.89 6.39 -7.59
N PHE A 258 7.35 5.63 -8.54
CA PHE A 258 7.50 6.00 -9.94
C PHE A 258 6.77 7.33 -10.19
N PRO A 259 7.35 8.26 -10.98
CA PRO A 259 6.67 9.51 -11.33
C PRO A 259 5.29 9.24 -11.92
N LYS A 260 4.25 9.78 -11.29
CA LYS A 260 2.85 9.52 -11.65
C LYS A 260 1.95 10.72 -11.38
N TYR A 261 0.80 10.76 -12.03
CA TYR A 261 -0.21 11.78 -11.80
C TYR A 261 -0.85 11.58 -10.43
N MET A 262 -0.87 12.65 -9.64
CA MET A 262 -1.51 12.70 -8.33
C MET A 262 -2.50 13.87 -8.26
N PRO A 263 -3.74 13.63 -7.79
CA PRO A 263 -4.73 14.68 -7.67
C PRO A 263 -4.44 15.59 -6.47
N GLN A 264 -4.88 16.85 -6.52
CA GLN A 264 -4.71 17.82 -5.41
C GLN A 264 -5.39 17.40 -4.10
N LYS A 265 -6.34 16.46 -4.16
CA LYS A 265 -6.96 15.85 -2.98
C LYS A 265 -6.01 14.92 -2.23
N MET A 266 -4.98 14.41 -2.88
CA MET A 266 -4.05 13.43 -2.32
C MET A 266 -2.83 14.11 -1.70
N LEU A 267 -2.44 13.66 -0.51
CA LEU A 267 -1.26 14.09 0.22
C LEU A 267 -0.39 12.86 0.51
N SER A 268 0.83 12.83 -0.02
CA SER A 268 1.82 11.82 0.36
C SER A 268 2.53 12.21 1.65
N ILE A 269 2.49 11.30 2.62
CA ILE A 269 3.17 11.43 3.91
C ILE A 269 4.14 10.26 4.15
N GLY A 270 4.54 9.54 3.10
CA GLY A 270 5.46 8.42 3.25
C GLY A 270 6.70 8.80 4.06
N CYS A 271 7.14 7.88 4.91
CA CYS A 271 8.22 8.10 5.87
C CYS A 271 7.90 9.10 7.01
N PHE A 272 6.62 9.48 7.25
CA PHE A 272 6.27 10.30 8.42
C PHE A 272 6.62 9.62 9.77
N HIS A 273 6.75 8.28 9.77
CA HIS A 273 7.18 7.49 10.92
C HIS A 273 8.70 7.35 11.02
N CYS A 274 9.44 7.81 10.02
CA CYS A 274 10.89 7.76 10.01
C CYS A 274 11.46 8.79 11.00
N ARG A 275 12.50 8.38 11.72
CA ARG A 275 13.14 9.20 12.74
C ARG A 275 14.64 8.94 12.79
N PRO A 276 15.44 9.86 13.34
CA PRO A 276 16.82 9.57 13.67
C PRO A 276 16.93 8.30 14.54
N ALA A 277 18.02 7.55 14.36
CA ALA A 277 18.30 6.38 15.18
C ALA A 277 18.41 6.78 16.67
N GLN A 278 17.78 5.98 17.51
CA GLN A 278 17.82 6.09 18.95
C GLN A 278 18.72 5.00 19.53
N ARG A 279 19.05 5.16 20.81
CA ARG A 279 19.85 4.15 21.51
C ARG A 279 19.07 2.83 21.63
N ILE A 280 19.65 1.77 21.08
CA ILE A 280 19.09 0.42 21.16
C ILE A 280 18.98 -0.03 22.63
N GLN A 281 17.76 -0.33 23.09
CA GLN A 281 17.51 -0.67 24.50
C GLN A 281 17.98 -2.08 24.85
N ASN A 282 17.83 -3.04 23.94
CA ASN A 282 18.32 -4.39 24.13
C ASN A 282 19.87 -4.39 24.24
N LYS A 283 20.39 -4.75 25.42
CA LYS A 283 21.83 -4.71 25.71
C LYS A 283 22.63 -5.66 24.83
N VAL A 284 22.12 -6.88 24.61
CA VAL A 284 22.80 -7.91 23.80
C VAL A 284 22.93 -7.45 22.35
N LEU A 285 21.84 -6.97 21.75
CA LEU A 285 21.87 -6.42 20.39
C LEU A 285 22.81 -5.23 20.28
N ARG A 286 22.75 -4.31 21.25
CA ARG A 286 23.62 -3.13 21.25
C ARG A 286 25.10 -3.52 21.33
N GLU A 287 25.47 -4.38 22.27
CA GLU A 287 26.85 -4.83 22.44
C GLU A 287 27.36 -5.59 21.21
N PHE A 288 26.52 -6.41 20.59
CA PHE A 288 26.81 -7.09 19.33
C PHE A 288 27.05 -6.12 18.15
N LEU A 289 26.44 -4.94 18.15
CA LEU A 289 26.68 -3.94 17.12
C LEU A 289 27.90 -3.07 17.45
N ASP A 290 27.97 -2.53 18.67
CA ASP A 290 28.99 -1.59 19.12
C ASP A 290 30.40 -2.21 19.05
N THR A 291 30.53 -3.50 19.44
CA THR A 291 31.83 -4.20 19.48
C THR A 291 32.26 -4.79 18.14
N SER A 292 31.46 -4.64 17.07
CA SER A 292 31.79 -5.25 15.77
C SER A 292 33.04 -4.63 15.14
N PRO A 293 34.11 -5.39 14.84
CA PRO A 293 35.21 -4.86 14.02
C PRO A 293 34.84 -4.81 12.52
N PHE A 294 33.70 -5.39 12.16
CA PHE A 294 33.26 -5.60 10.79
C PHE A 294 31.99 -4.80 10.45
N PRO A 295 31.69 -4.58 9.16
CA PRO A 295 30.39 -4.09 8.72
C PRO A 295 29.24 -4.94 9.25
N VAL A 296 28.13 -4.29 9.56
CA VAL A 296 26.90 -4.94 10.03
C VAL A 296 25.92 -5.08 8.86
N ILE A 297 25.34 -6.27 8.75
CA ILE A 297 24.22 -6.58 7.86
C ILE A 297 22.97 -6.72 8.71
N LEU A 298 21.90 -6.04 8.32
CA LEU A 298 20.57 -6.31 8.85
C LEU A 298 19.81 -7.17 7.84
N ALA A 299 19.14 -8.23 8.29
CA ALA A 299 18.17 -8.96 7.48
C ALA A 299 16.78 -8.95 8.16
N SER A 300 15.75 -8.46 7.46
CA SER A 300 14.38 -8.38 7.98
C SER A 300 13.34 -8.54 6.88
N PHE A 301 12.38 -9.45 7.11
CA PHE A 301 11.35 -9.83 6.13
C PHE A 301 9.93 -9.39 6.51
N GLY A 302 9.83 -8.45 7.45
CA GLY A 302 8.58 -7.82 7.86
C GLY A 302 7.77 -8.63 8.88
N TYR A 303 6.89 -7.96 9.60
CA TYR A 303 6.10 -8.55 10.68
C TYR A 303 5.08 -9.57 10.17
N THR A 304 4.32 -9.21 9.13
CA THR A 304 3.20 -10.04 8.62
C THR A 304 3.69 -11.33 7.97
N MET A 305 4.85 -11.32 7.32
CA MET A 305 5.32 -12.45 6.52
C MET A 305 6.23 -13.42 7.31
N ALA A 306 6.65 -13.05 8.52
CA ALA A 306 7.57 -13.83 9.36
C ALA A 306 6.82 -14.86 10.24
N ASN A 307 6.37 -15.97 9.63
CA ASN A 307 5.64 -17.04 10.35
C ASN A 307 6.45 -18.35 10.52
N ASN A 308 7.79 -18.30 10.53
CA ASN A 308 8.68 -19.46 10.75
C ASN A 308 8.29 -20.75 10.00
N GLY A 309 7.69 -20.64 8.81
CA GLY A 309 7.35 -21.79 7.99
C GLY A 309 8.58 -22.41 7.33
N ILE A 310 8.37 -23.52 6.61
CA ILE A 310 9.46 -24.28 5.97
C ILE A 310 10.29 -23.41 5.01
N TYR A 311 9.65 -22.51 4.26
CA TYR A 311 10.34 -21.66 3.29
C TYR A 311 11.18 -20.56 3.94
N GLN A 312 10.66 -19.97 5.01
CA GLN A 312 11.34 -18.95 5.80
C GLN A 312 12.55 -19.55 6.51
N ARG A 313 12.41 -20.77 7.06
CA ARG A 313 13.52 -21.53 7.64
C ARG A 313 14.58 -21.90 6.60
N LYS A 314 14.16 -22.30 5.40
CA LYS A 314 15.09 -22.56 4.29
C LYS A 314 15.89 -21.30 3.97
N LEU A 315 15.23 -20.15 3.78
CA LEU A 315 15.91 -18.89 3.52
C LEU A 315 16.85 -18.50 4.66
N LEU A 316 16.41 -18.61 5.93
CA LEU A 316 17.26 -18.35 7.10
C LEU A 316 18.54 -19.18 7.06
N ARG A 317 18.45 -20.48 6.79
CA ARG A 317 19.63 -21.36 6.71
C ARG A 317 20.58 -20.93 5.58
N GLU A 318 20.05 -20.54 4.43
CA GLU A 318 20.87 -20.02 3.33
C GLU A 318 21.54 -18.68 3.68
N LEU A 319 20.84 -17.77 4.38
CA LEU A 319 21.42 -16.52 4.87
C LEU A 319 22.53 -16.78 5.90
N MET A 320 22.30 -17.65 6.88
CA MET A 320 23.30 -18.00 7.90
C MET A 320 24.54 -18.64 7.25
N LYS A 321 24.37 -19.53 6.27
CA LYS A 321 25.47 -20.10 5.50
C LYS A 321 26.23 -19.03 4.71
N ALA A 322 25.51 -18.10 4.07
CA ALA A 322 26.11 -17.05 3.25
C ALA A 322 27.04 -16.14 4.05
N VAL A 323 26.60 -15.73 5.25
CA VAL A 323 27.37 -14.79 6.08
C VAL A 323 28.42 -15.47 6.95
N LYS A 324 28.34 -16.78 7.16
CA LYS A 324 29.20 -17.52 8.11
C LYS A 324 30.69 -17.24 7.94
N ASP A 325 31.16 -17.26 6.69
CA ASP A 325 32.58 -17.14 6.37
C ASP A 325 32.97 -15.72 5.90
N LEU A 326 32.01 -14.77 5.92
CA LEU A 326 32.25 -13.38 5.54
C LEU A 326 32.69 -12.53 6.74
N PRO A 327 33.56 -11.52 6.53
CA PRO A 327 34.01 -10.60 7.57
C PRO A 327 32.94 -9.54 7.86
N VAL A 328 31.78 -9.98 8.36
CA VAL A 328 30.59 -9.17 8.68
C VAL A 328 29.96 -9.64 9.99
N ARG A 329 29.15 -8.79 10.63
CA ARG A 329 28.18 -9.23 11.66
C ARG A 329 26.76 -9.12 11.12
N ALA A 330 25.99 -10.20 11.18
CA ALA A 330 24.62 -10.22 10.69
C ALA A 330 23.62 -10.22 11.85
N VAL A 331 22.67 -9.28 11.85
CA VAL A 331 21.48 -9.32 12.69
C VAL A 331 20.32 -9.78 11.82
N ILE A 332 19.72 -10.92 12.15
CA ILE A 332 18.60 -11.47 11.37
C ILE A 332 17.34 -11.47 12.24
N ALA A 333 16.32 -10.74 11.80
CA ALA A 333 15.02 -10.71 12.43
C ALA A 333 14.25 -12.00 12.12
N PHE A 334 14.34 -12.97 13.02
CA PHE A 334 13.72 -14.30 12.92
C PHE A 334 13.52 -14.88 14.32
N ASP A 335 12.46 -15.65 14.53
CA ASP A 335 12.21 -16.34 15.79
C ASP A 335 12.61 -17.83 15.67
N PRO A 336 13.87 -18.21 16.00
CA PRO A 336 14.36 -19.56 15.73
C PRO A 336 13.75 -20.59 16.68
N ASP A 337 13.59 -21.82 16.20
CA ASP A 337 13.35 -22.96 17.08
C ASP A 337 14.63 -23.42 17.80
N ARG A 338 14.53 -24.56 18.48
CA ARG A 338 15.67 -25.12 19.22
C ARG A 338 16.80 -25.57 18.29
N GLU A 339 16.49 -26.22 17.18
CA GLU A 339 17.48 -26.75 16.22
C GLU A 339 18.23 -25.60 15.55
N GLU A 340 17.53 -24.54 15.12
CA GLU A 340 18.22 -23.42 14.47
C GLU A 340 19.09 -22.61 15.42
N LYS A 341 18.75 -22.54 16.72
CA LYS A 341 19.61 -21.91 17.72
C LYS A 341 20.97 -22.61 17.85
N GLU A 342 21.03 -23.91 17.60
CA GLU A 342 22.28 -24.68 17.62
C GLU A 342 23.11 -24.51 16.34
N LEU A 343 22.51 -23.97 15.27
CA LEU A 343 23.14 -23.77 13.96
C LEU A 343 23.61 -22.32 13.70
N VAL A 344 23.40 -21.41 14.65
CA VAL A 344 23.73 -19.97 14.48
C VAL A 344 25.26 -19.79 14.46
N PRO A 345 25.84 -19.24 13.36
CA PRO A 345 27.25 -18.89 13.33
C PRO A 345 27.61 -17.80 14.35
N GLU A 346 28.88 -17.75 14.78
CA GLU A 346 29.35 -16.78 15.80
C GLU A 346 29.14 -15.32 15.39
N ASN A 347 29.17 -15.04 14.09
CA ASN A 347 28.97 -13.69 13.54
C ASN A 347 27.50 -13.36 13.25
N VAL A 348 26.55 -14.20 13.67
CA VAL A 348 25.11 -14.00 13.49
C VAL A 348 24.42 -13.83 14.84
N LEU A 349 23.54 -12.83 14.92
CA LEU A 349 22.61 -12.66 16.02
C LEU A 349 21.17 -12.79 15.51
N LEU A 350 20.47 -13.84 15.95
CA LEU A 350 19.05 -14.03 15.69
C LEU A 350 18.22 -13.30 16.75
N VAL A 351 17.29 -12.46 16.31
CA VAL A 351 16.36 -11.74 17.20
C VAL A 351 14.94 -11.84 16.67
N ARG A 352 13.96 -12.15 17.53
CA ARG A 352 12.55 -12.18 17.13
C ARG A 352 12.05 -10.84 16.60
N TRP A 353 12.55 -9.74 17.19
CA TRP A 353 12.19 -8.39 16.78
C TRP A 353 13.41 -7.47 16.88
N VAL A 354 13.54 -6.59 15.90
CA VAL A 354 14.62 -5.61 15.81
C VAL A 354 14.06 -4.19 15.78
N PRO A 355 14.63 -3.23 16.52
CA PRO A 355 14.34 -1.83 16.31
C PRO A 355 14.97 -1.39 14.99
N GLN A 356 14.30 -1.68 13.87
CA GLN A 356 14.84 -1.62 12.51
C GLN A 356 15.53 -0.29 12.20
N GLN A 357 14.86 0.85 12.46
CA GLN A 357 15.45 2.19 12.25
C GLN A 357 16.71 2.46 13.08
N ASP A 358 16.79 1.91 14.29
CA ASP A 358 17.95 2.09 15.17
C ASP A 358 19.15 1.27 14.68
N VAL A 359 18.89 0.07 14.16
CA VAL A 359 19.94 -0.76 13.54
C VAL A 359 20.34 -0.18 12.18
N LEU A 360 19.40 0.23 11.34
CA LEU A 360 19.70 0.86 10.05
C LEU A 360 20.52 2.14 10.20
N GLY A 361 20.21 2.98 11.19
CA GLY A 361 20.98 4.19 11.46
C GLY A 361 22.23 3.98 12.34
N HIS A 362 22.58 2.75 12.69
CA HIS A 362 23.82 2.47 13.41
C HIS A 362 25.04 2.67 12.49
N PRO A 363 26.13 3.33 12.93
CA PRO A 363 27.24 3.71 12.05
C PRO A 363 27.96 2.56 11.34
N LYS A 364 27.84 1.32 11.86
CA LYS A 364 28.44 0.12 11.25
C LYS A 364 27.52 -0.61 10.29
N THR A 365 26.23 -0.26 10.23
CA THR A 365 25.27 -0.94 9.35
C THR A 365 25.53 -0.50 7.91
N ALA A 366 25.97 -1.45 7.09
CA ALA A 366 26.41 -1.19 5.72
C ALA A 366 25.43 -1.72 4.67
N LEU A 367 24.59 -2.69 5.04
CA LEU A 367 23.72 -3.39 4.10
C LEU A 367 22.43 -3.87 4.78
N PHE A 368 21.33 -3.77 4.06
CA PHE A 368 20.02 -4.26 4.47
C PHE A 368 19.48 -5.31 3.49
N ILE A 369 19.34 -6.55 3.95
CA ILE A 369 18.65 -7.61 3.21
C ILE A 369 17.17 -7.55 3.58
N SER A 370 16.33 -7.19 2.60
CA SER A 370 14.95 -6.82 2.86
C SER A 370 13.98 -7.51 1.92
N HIS A 371 12.78 -7.81 2.43
CA HIS A 371 11.63 -8.13 1.58
C HIS A 371 11.10 -6.94 0.78
N CYS A 372 11.60 -5.71 0.99
CA CYS A 372 11.14 -4.50 0.31
C CYS A 372 9.65 -4.17 0.50
N GLY A 373 9.07 -4.44 1.68
CA GLY A 373 7.81 -3.80 2.06
C GLY A 373 7.96 -2.27 2.08
N ILE A 374 6.90 -1.52 1.74
CA ILE A 374 7.00 -0.07 1.54
C ILE A 374 7.55 0.67 2.76
N SER A 375 7.17 0.31 3.99
CA SER A 375 7.71 0.94 5.20
C SER A 375 9.21 0.67 5.37
N SER A 376 9.65 -0.58 5.20
CA SER A 376 11.07 -0.95 5.25
C SER A 376 11.88 -0.29 4.15
N THR A 377 11.28 -0.09 2.98
CA THR A 377 11.87 0.61 1.83
C THR A 377 12.10 2.09 2.16
N LEU A 378 11.10 2.75 2.76
CA LEU A 378 11.21 4.15 3.19
C LEU A 378 12.25 4.33 4.29
N GLU A 379 12.26 3.44 5.29
CA GLU A 379 13.27 3.45 6.36
C GLU A 379 14.69 3.22 5.81
N ALA A 380 14.87 2.31 4.84
CA ALA A 380 16.16 2.07 4.20
C ALA A 380 16.70 3.34 3.50
N VAL A 381 15.85 4.01 2.71
CA VAL A 381 16.22 5.28 2.05
C VAL A 381 16.51 6.36 3.10
N TYR A 382 15.68 6.52 4.12
CA TYR A 382 15.89 7.52 5.18
C TYR A 382 17.23 7.34 5.91
N HIS A 383 17.66 6.10 6.13
CA HIS A 383 18.90 5.77 6.83
C HIS A 383 20.12 5.58 5.92
N ALA A 384 20.02 5.88 4.62
CA ALA A 384 21.11 5.69 3.65
C ALA A 384 21.63 4.24 3.59
N ALA A 385 20.73 3.25 3.67
CA ALA A 385 21.10 1.85 3.59
C ALA A 385 21.15 1.36 2.14
N LYS A 386 22.21 0.64 1.78
CA LYS A 386 22.26 -0.23 0.59
C LYS A 386 21.33 -1.42 0.79
N VAL A 387 20.67 -1.90 -0.26
CA VAL A 387 19.64 -2.95 -0.13
C VAL A 387 19.89 -4.12 -1.08
N ILE A 388 19.83 -5.34 -0.53
CA ILE A 388 19.58 -6.57 -1.30
C ILE A 388 18.11 -6.93 -1.13
N ALA A 389 17.37 -7.05 -2.24
CA ALA A 389 15.95 -7.38 -2.19
C ALA A 389 15.70 -8.88 -2.29
N ILE A 390 14.83 -9.38 -1.41
CA ILE A 390 14.26 -10.73 -1.50
C ILE A 390 12.73 -10.60 -1.38
N PRO A 391 12.03 -10.08 -2.42
CA PRO A 391 10.60 -9.84 -2.37
C PRO A 391 9.82 -11.14 -2.23
N ILE A 392 8.82 -11.14 -1.36
CA ILE A 392 7.97 -12.29 -1.04
C ILE A 392 6.64 -12.15 -1.77
N SER A 393 5.93 -11.03 -1.58
CA SER A 393 4.56 -10.88 -2.09
C SER A 393 4.14 -9.45 -2.41
N LEU A 394 2.94 -9.31 -2.97
CA LEU A 394 2.25 -8.03 -3.22
C LEU A 394 3.13 -7.02 -3.97
N ASP A 395 3.34 -5.84 -3.40
CA ASP A 395 4.04 -4.66 -3.94
C ASP A 395 5.57 -4.73 -3.84
N GLN A 396 6.09 -5.77 -3.20
CA GLN A 396 7.50 -5.85 -2.83
C GLN A 396 8.44 -5.93 -4.03
N GLY A 397 8.01 -6.57 -5.12
CA GLY A 397 8.76 -6.62 -6.36
C GLY A 397 8.92 -5.24 -6.99
N GLU A 398 7.84 -4.47 -7.06
CA GLU A 398 7.85 -3.11 -7.59
C GLU A 398 8.67 -2.16 -6.69
N ASN A 399 8.58 -2.31 -5.36
CA ASN A 399 9.43 -1.56 -4.42
C ASN A 399 10.92 -1.83 -4.61
N ALA A 400 11.30 -3.10 -4.84
CA ALA A 400 12.69 -3.44 -5.14
C ALA A 400 13.16 -2.79 -6.45
N LEU A 401 12.31 -2.73 -7.47
CA LEU A 401 12.62 -2.07 -8.74
C LEU A 401 12.73 -0.54 -8.59
N ARG A 402 11.91 0.07 -7.73
CA ARG A 402 12.05 1.49 -7.36
C ARG A 402 13.40 1.77 -6.70
N LEU A 403 13.84 0.94 -5.76
CA LEU A 403 15.17 1.06 -5.14
C LEU A 403 16.30 0.88 -6.17
N LYS A 404 16.10 0.00 -7.16
CA LYS A 404 17.04 -0.19 -8.27
C LYS A 404 17.14 1.06 -9.14
N ASP A 405 16.03 1.71 -9.45
CA ASP A 405 16.01 2.96 -10.22
C ASP A 405 16.67 4.12 -9.47
N LEU A 406 16.61 4.12 -8.13
CA LEU A 406 17.38 5.04 -7.28
C LEU A 406 18.88 4.68 -7.22
N GLY A 407 19.29 3.52 -7.73
CA GLY A 407 20.67 3.07 -7.70
C GLY A 407 21.18 2.76 -6.29
N VAL A 408 20.29 2.33 -5.38
CA VAL A 408 20.63 1.89 -4.01
C VAL A 408 20.52 0.36 -3.84
N LEU A 409 20.24 -0.33 -4.94
CA LEU A 409 20.03 -1.76 -5.02
C LEU A 409 20.51 -2.30 -6.37
N ASN A 410 21.34 -3.35 -6.35
CA ASN A 410 21.74 -4.06 -7.56
C ASN A 410 21.01 -5.41 -7.72
N HIS A 411 20.75 -6.10 -6.61
CA HIS A 411 20.37 -7.51 -6.61
C HIS A 411 18.95 -7.74 -6.07
N ILE A 412 18.16 -8.53 -6.83
CA ILE A 412 16.82 -9.01 -6.45
C ILE A 412 16.81 -10.54 -6.54
N LEU A 413 16.57 -11.21 -5.42
CA LEU A 413 16.50 -12.68 -5.36
C LEU A 413 15.07 -13.18 -5.18
N ASP A 414 14.82 -14.35 -5.74
CA ASP A 414 13.60 -15.10 -5.47
C ASP A 414 13.79 -15.96 -4.20
N PRO A 415 13.00 -15.74 -3.12
CA PRO A 415 13.17 -16.45 -1.85
C PRO A 415 13.07 -17.97 -1.97
N ARG A 416 12.44 -18.50 -3.02
CA ARG A 416 12.22 -19.95 -3.20
C ARG A 416 13.48 -20.67 -3.66
N VAL A 417 14.35 -19.96 -4.38
CA VAL A 417 15.54 -20.50 -5.03
C VAL A 417 16.83 -19.80 -4.63
N ALA A 418 16.76 -18.79 -3.75
CA ALA A 418 17.94 -18.16 -3.16
C ALA A 418 18.86 -19.19 -2.51
N LYS A 419 20.16 -19.05 -2.76
CA LYS A 419 21.22 -19.92 -2.24
C LYS A 419 22.28 -19.11 -1.53
N ALA A 420 22.97 -19.75 -0.60
CA ALA A 420 24.04 -19.14 0.19
C ALA A 420 25.14 -18.51 -0.70
N GLU A 421 25.54 -19.18 -1.78
CA GLU A 421 26.62 -18.69 -2.65
C GLU A 421 26.25 -17.40 -3.38
N ASP A 422 25.00 -17.31 -3.88
CA ASP A 422 24.50 -16.10 -4.55
C ASP A 422 24.41 -14.94 -3.55
N VAL A 423 23.88 -15.20 -2.35
CA VAL A 423 23.74 -14.17 -1.30
C VAL A 423 25.11 -13.68 -0.84
N ALA A 424 26.06 -14.58 -0.60
CA ALA A 424 27.41 -14.21 -0.15
C ALA A 424 28.10 -13.31 -1.18
N LYS A 425 28.05 -13.71 -2.45
CA LYS A 425 28.61 -12.91 -3.55
C LYS A 425 27.97 -11.52 -3.63
N PHE A 426 26.64 -11.43 -3.55
CA PHE A 426 25.96 -10.13 -3.63
C PHE A 426 26.26 -9.23 -2.43
N ILE A 427 26.48 -9.82 -1.25
CA ILE A 427 26.95 -9.07 -0.08
C ILE A 427 28.32 -8.47 -0.36
N GLU A 428 29.28 -9.25 -0.88
CA GLU A 428 30.62 -8.77 -1.22
C GLU A 428 30.56 -7.67 -2.28
N ASP A 429 29.86 -7.92 -3.40
CA ASP A 429 29.69 -6.98 -4.51
C ASP A 429 29.08 -5.63 -4.02
N ASP A 430 27.99 -5.69 -3.26
CA ASP A 430 27.30 -4.46 -2.80
C ASP A 430 28.05 -3.76 -1.66
N LEU A 431 28.85 -4.46 -0.85
CA LEU A 431 29.68 -3.82 0.17
C LEU A 431 30.78 -2.95 -0.45
N GLU A 432 31.35 -3.37 -1.58
CA GLU A 432 32.41 -2.68 -2.30
C GLU A 432 31.92 -1.63 -3.32
N ASP A 433 30.63 -1.61 -3.70
CA ASP A 433 30.10 -0.63 -4.66
C ASP A 433 29.85 0.74 -4.01
N ASP A 434 30.82 1.66 -4.17
CA ASP A 434 30.74 3.04 -3.70
C ASP A 434 29.55 3.80 -4.33
N ARG A 435 29.13 3.48 -5.56
CA ARG A 435 28.01 4.17 -6.23
C ARG A 435 26.68 3.92 -5.53
N LEU A 436 26.50 2.71 -4.98
CA LEU A 436 25.32 2.41 -4.15
C LEU A 436 25.29 3.29 -2.91
N MET A 437 26.44 3.48 -2.25
CA MET A 437 26.54 4.31 -1.05
C MET A 437 26.34 5.80 -1.37
N GLU A 438 26.94 6.31 -2.45
CA GLU A 438 26.73 7.68 -2.92
C GLU A 438 25.25 7.98 -3.18
N ASN A 439 24.56 7.08 -3.88
CA ASN A 439 23.12 7.20 -4.10
C ASN A 439 22.31 7.09 -2.80
N ALA A 440 22.67 6.17 -1.91
CA ALA A 440 21.98 6.00 -0.64
C ALA A 440 22.07 7.27 0.23
N ILE A 441 23.24 7.90 0.30
CA ILE A 441 23.45 9.18 0.99
C ILE A 441 22.63 10.29 0.32
N LYS A 442 22.71 10.42 -1.00
CA LYS A 442 21.98 11.44 -1.77
C LYS A 442 20.47 11.36 -1.54
N PHE A 443 19.87 10.18 -1.67
CA PHE A 443 18.43 10.00 -1.51
C PHE A 443 17.99 10.04 -0.04
N SER A 444 18.86 9.68 0.91
CA SER A 444 18.63 9.91 2.33
C SER A 444 18.52 11.40 2.66
N GLN A 445 19.44 12.23 2.15
CA GLN A 445 19.39 13.68 2.32
C GLN A 445 18.10 14.26 1.72
N LEU A 446 17.80 13.89 0.47
CA LEU A 446 16.56 14.32 -0.20
C LEU A 446 15.30 13.93 0.57
N MET A 447 15.26 12.71 1.13
CA MET A 447 14.16 12.23 1.96
C MET A 447 14.03 13.01 3.28
N ARG A 448 15.14 13.28 3.96
CA ARG A 448 15.11 14.04 5.22
C ARG A 448 14.67 15.47 4.99
N ASP A 449 15.12 16.10 3.90
CA ASP A 449 14.74 17.47 3.54
C ASP A 449 13.25 17.56 3.19
N SER A 450 12.69 16.56 2.49
CA SER A 450 11.26 16.54 2.15
C SER A 450 10.33 16.29 3.34
N LEU A 451 10.85 15.72 4.43
CA LEU A 451 10.08 15.46 5.65
C LEU A 451 9.98 16.67 6.59
N VAL A 452 10.74 17.74 6.34
CA VAL A 452 10.69 18.96 7.17
C VAL A 452 9.27 19.55 7.13
N GLY A 453 8.62 19.59 8.30
CA GLY A 453 7.26 20.11 8.44
C GLY A 453 6.15 19.21 7.92
N ILE A 454 6.43 17.94 7.56
CA ILE A 454 5.43 17.02 7.02
C ILE A 454 4.27 16.78 7.99
N GLU A 455 4.56 16.68 9.29
CA GLU A 455 3.52 16.53 10.32
C GLU A 455 2.57 17.75 10.32
N ASP A 456 3.10 18.97 10.21
CA ASP A 456 2.29 20.20 10.22
C ASP A 456 1.46 20.35 8.94
N ILE A 457 2.03 20.01 7.78
CA ILE A 457 1.29 19.94 6.52
C ILE A 457 0.15 18.95 6.64
N THR A 458 0.42 17.76 7.20
CA THR A 458 -0.59 16.71 7.42
C THR A 458 -1.72 17.22 8.29
N MET A 459 -1.40 17.82 9.45
CA MET A 459 -2.42 18.38 10.35
C MET A 459 -3.24 19.48 9.69
N ARG A 460 -2.61 20.40 8.94
CA ARG A 460 -3.35 21.45 8.22
C ARG A 460 -4.34 20.85 7.21
N ARG A 461 -3.93 19.81 6.48
CA ARG A 461 -4.76 19.14 5.48
C ARG A 461 -5.93 18.38 6.11
N ILE A 462 -5.68 17.69 7.22
CA ILE A 462 -6.73 17.02 8.01
C ILE A 462 -7.73 18.05 8.55
N ASN A 463 -7.26 19.14 9.15
CA ASN A 463 -8.14 20.20 9.68
C ASN A 463 -8.99 20.86 8.60
N GLN A 464 -8.43 21.05 7.40
CA GLN A 464 -9.18 21.54 6.24
C GLN A 464 -10.27 20.56 5.82
N ALA A 465 -9.96 19.25 5.78
CA ALA A 465 -10.92 18.21 5.44
C ALA A 465 -12.09 18.14 6.44
N ILE A 466 -11.78 18.24 7.74
CA ILE A 466 -12.81 18.27 8.81
C ILE A 466 -13.70 19.51 8.66
N LYS A 467 -13.08 20.69 8.55
CA LYS A 467 -13.81 21.97 8.60
C LYS A 467 -14.56 22.30 7.31
N TYR A 468 -13.95 22.05 6.16
CA TYR A 468 -14.46 22.52 4.86
C TYR A 468 -14.85 21.40 3.90
N ARG A 469 -14.64 20.13 4.29
CA ARG A 469 -14.83 18.96 3.41
C ARG A 469 -13.91 19.00 2.18
N GLY A 470 -13.94 17.95 1.37
CA GLY A 470 -13.08 17.81 0.18
C GLY A 470 -13.73 18.13 -1.16
N GLN A 471 -14.99 18.58 -1.18
CA GLN A 471 -15.82 18.61 -2.39
C GLN A 471 -15.21 19.41 -3.55
N HIS A 472 -14.54 20.53 -3.26
CA HIS A 472 -13.88 21.39 -4.25
C HIS A 472 -12.65 20.73 -4.91
N LEU A 473 -12.13 19.64 -4.35
CA LEU A 473 -11.02 18.85 -4.88
C LEU A 473 -11.50 17.55 -5.54
N ASN A 474 -12.82 17.32 -5.64
CA ASN A 474 -13.37 16.15 -6.30
C ASN A 474 -13.14 16.25 -7.81
N ILE A 475 -12.41 15.29 -8.37
CA ILE A 475 -12.28 15.18 -9.84
C ILE A 475 -13.57 14.56 -10.38
N PRO A 476 -14.26 15.18 -11.36
CA PRO A 476 -15.56 14.67 -11.85
C PRO A 476 -15.52 13.27 -12.49
N SER A 477 -14.34 12.68 -12.69
CA SER A 477 -14.13 11.37 -13.32
C SER A 477 -14.90 10.23 -12.67
N TYR A 478 -15.15 10.29 -11.36
CA TYR A 478 -15.90 9.26 -10.64
C TYR A 478 -17.37 9.20 -11.05
N LYS A 479 -17.91 10.26 -11.67
CA LYS A 479 -19.31 10.32 -12.16
C LYS A 479 -19.46 9.78 -13.60
N LEU A 480 -18.37 9.59 -14.31
CA LEU A 480 -18.39 9.18 -15.71
C LEU A 480 -18.44 7.65 -15.82
N ASN A 481 -19.06 7.10 -16.86
CA ASN A 481 -18.86 5.70 -17.23
C ASN A 481 -17.57 5.51 -18.04
N ILE A 482 -17.18 4.27 -18.34
CA ILE A 482 -15.90 3.98 -19.01
C ILE A 482 -15.81 4.58 -20.43
N PHE A 483 -16.93 4.66 -21.16
CA PHE A 483 -16.96 5.24 -22.51
C PHE A 483 -16.73 6.75 -22.45
N GLN A 484 -17.42 7.44 -21.54
CA GLN A 484 -17.29 8.89 -21.35
C GLN A 484 -15.91 9.27 -20.84
N PHE A 485 -15.37 8.51 -19.88
CA PHE A 485 -14.07 8.81 -19.27
C PHE A 485 -12.92 8.76 -20.28
N TYR A 486 -12.93 7.80 -21.20
CA TYR A 486 -11.93 7.67 -22.27
C TYR A 486 -12.35 8.34 -23.59
N CYS A 487 -13.47 9.08 -23.60
CA CYS A 487 -14.06 9.68 -24.79
C CYS A 487 -14.26 8.69 -25.96
N LEU A 488 -14.56 7.42 -25.66
CA LEU A 488 -14.79 6.37 -26.66
C LEU A 488 -16.08 6.60 -27.44
N ASP A 489 -17.08 7.20 -26.81
CA ASP A 489 -18.31 7.67 -27.43
C ASP A 489 -18.04 8.79 -28.46
N VAL A 490 -17.17 9.75 -28.12
CA VAL A 490 -16.72 10.80 -29.03
C VAL A 490 -15.88 10.24 -30.18
N ALA A 491 -14.95 9.32 -29.89
CA ALA A 491 -14.15 8.66 -30.91
C ALA A 491 -15.03 7.87 -31.90
N LEU A 492 -16.03 7.15 -31.39
CA LEU A 492 -17.01 6.43 -32.19
C LEU A 492 -17.83 7.39 -33.07
N PHE A 493 -18.26 8.54 -32.53
CA PHE A 493 -18.95 9.58 -33.30
C PHE A 493 -18.11 10.05 -34.50
N PHE A 494 -16.84 10.38 -34.30
CA PHE A 494 -15.95 10.80 -35.39
C PHE A 494 -15.67 9.68 -36.39
N LEU A 495 -15.53 8.43 -35.94
CA LEU A 495 -15.36 7.28 -36.84
C LEU A 495 -16.57 7.12 -37.76
N VAL A 496 -17.78 7.17 -37.20
CA VAL A 496 -19.02 7.10 -37.98
C VAL A 496 -19.11 8.25 -38.98
N LEU A 497 -18.78 9.47 -38.56
CA LEU A 497 -18.76 10.64 -39.43
C LEU A 497 -17.78 10.48 -40.61
N ILE A 498 -16.56 9.99 -40.36
CA ILE A 498 -15.56 9.72 -41.40
C ILE A 498 -16.08 8.67 -42.39
N LEU A 499 -16.68 7.57 -41.89
CA LEU A 499 -17.24 6.52 -42.74
C LEU A 499 -18.41 7.02 -43.59
N CYS A 500 -19.28 7.87 -43.04
CA CYS A 500 -20.35 8.54 -43.78
C CYS A 500 -19.81 9.44 -44.89
N CYS A 501 -18.83 10.30 -44.58
CA CYS A 501 -18.18 11.16 -45.57
C CYS A 501 -17.49 10.35 -46.67
N ALA A 502 -16.75 9.30 -46.31
CA ALA A 502 -16.11 8.39 -47.27
C ALA A 502 -17.15 7.72 -48.19
N LYS A 503 -18.28 7.26 -47.65
CA LYS A 503 -19.38 6.68 -48.42
C LYS A 503 -20.02 7.69 -49.38
N VAL A 504 -20.22 8.94 -48.95
CA VAL A 504 -20.74 10.02 -49.81
C VAL A 504 -19.75 10.33 -50.93
N SER A 505 -18.46 10.55 -50.60
CA SER A 505 -17.40 10.81 -51.59
C SER A 505 -17.26 9.67 -52.60
N LEU A 506 -17.28 8.41 -52.15
CA LEU A 506 -17.27 7.25 -53.04
C LEU A 506 -18.52 7.18 -53.94
N THR A 507 -19.68 7.58 -53.43
CA THR A 507 -20.93 7.62 -54.21
C THR A 507 -20.88 8.72 -55.26
N LEU A 508 -20.41 9.92 -54.90
CA LEU A 508 -20.21 11.03 -55.83
C LEU A 508 -19.17 10.67 -56.89
N PHE A 509 -18.04 10.09 -56.49
CA PHE A 509 -17.00 9.62 -57.42
C PHE A 509 -17.55 8.57 -58.40
N LYS A 510 -18.30 7.56 -57.92
CA LYS A 510 -18.96 6.57 -58.78
C LYS A 510 -19.97 7.21 -59.75
N ARG A 511 -20.73 8.21 -59.30
CA ARG A 511 -21.65 8.97 -60.16
C ARG A 511 -20.89 9.74 -61.23
N SER A 512 -19.91 10.56 -60.84
CA SER A 512 -19.07 11.33 -61.77
C SER A 512 -18.33 10.44 -62.77
N TYR A 513 -17.79 9.29 -62.33
CA TYR A 513 -17.15 8.32 -63.19
C TYR A 513 -18.13 7.67 -64.19
N ARG A 514 -19.36 7.34 -63.76
CA ARG A 514 -20.42 6.88 -64.69
C ARG A 514 -20.78 7.94 -65.72
N TYR A 515 -20.97 9.20 -65.29
CA TYR A 515 -21.21 10.31 -66.22
C TYR A 515 -20.06 10.48 -67.21
N TRP A 516 -18.81 10.48 -66.73
CA TRP A 516 -17.61 10.57 -67.58
C TRP A 516 -17.51 9.43 -68.59
N ARG A 517 -17.87 8.19 -68.23
CA ARG A 517 -17.92 7.05 -69.15
C ARG A 517 -19.02 7.13 -70.20
N ILE A 518 -20.15 7.77 -69.89
CA ILE A 518 -21.31 7.86 -70.81
C ILE A 518 -21.17 9.06 -71.75
N LEU A 519 -20.45 10.11 -71.35
CA LEU A 519 -20.23 11.34 -72.13
C LEU A 519 -19.67 11.10 -73.56
N PRO A 520 -18.70 10.20 -73.80
CA PRO A 520 -18.22 9.87 -75.15
C PRO A 520 -19.30 9.19 -76.02
N VAL A 521 -20.10 8.29 -75.43
CA VAL A 521 -21.16 7.54 -76.13
C VAL A 521 -22.33 8.44 -76.55
N ILE A 522 -22.59 9.50 -75.79
CA ILE A 522 -23.60 10.51 -76.15
C ILE A 522 -23.07 11.42 -77.27
N LYS A 523 -21.76 11.76 -77.26
CA LYS A 523 -21.14 12.54 -78.34
C LYS A 523 -21.12 11.80 -79.69
N GLU A 524 -20.95 10.47 -79.70
CA GLU A 524 -20.97 9.67 -80.94
C GLU A 524 -22.38 9.40 -81.51
N LYS A 525 -23.45 9.64 -80.76
CA LYS A 525 -24.85 9.47 -81.22
C LYS A 525 -25.55 10.79 -81.57
N GLY A 526 -24.81 11.90 -81.55
CA GLY A 526 -25.29 13.25 -81.82
C GLY A 526 -24.78 13.86 -83.13
N GLU A 527 -24.13 13.06 -83.98
CA GLU A 527 -24.05 13.23 -85.44
C GLU A 527 -25.01 12.20 -86.07
#